data_AF-A0A5M3Z3B1-F1
#
_entry.id   AF-A0A5M3Z3B1-F1
#
_cell.length_a   1.000
_cell.length_b   1.000
_cell.length_c   1.000
_cell.angle_alpha   90.00
_cell.angle_beta   90.00
_cell.angle_gamma   90.00
#
_symmetry.space_group_name_H-M   'P 1'
#
loop_
_entity.id
_entity.type
_entity.pdbx_description
1 polymer ?
#
loop_
_entity_poly.entity_id
_entity_poly.type
_entity_poly.pdbx_seq_one_letter_code
_entity_poly.pdbx_strand_id
1 'polypeptide(L)'
;MRPMRSHDDFIRDLSPPASTDDDLRKRNKVAHTSNRLCHDWMVVSGNCHYARDRGSFMSYRPVAQTQRIKNNIFNPHEELHVAGVGTVQLTVCRSRADPAPQTLVLEDVLHIPEALCNGFNPLLYGSSMSCNADCWEGGDAQGRPLWFSLPFAGHTRLVLWGNPQGESELIEGRYYTLSLYITPEEKRAIVQGV
;
A
#
# COMPACT_ATOMS: atom_id res chain seq x y z
N MET A 1 -14.77 -51.45 18.48
CA MET A 1 -13.72 -50.67 17.79
C MET A 1 -14.41 -49.72 16.81
N ARG A 2 -14.32 -48.40 17.00
CA ARG A 2 -14.80 -47.43 16.02
C ARG A 2 -13.69 -47.19 14.98
N PRO A 3 -13.97 -47.18 13.67
CA PRO A 3 -12.95 -46.92 12.66
C PRO A 3 -12.43 -45.47 12.80
N MET A 4 -11.12 -45.28 12.64
CA MET A 4 -10.51 -43.95 12.56
C MET A 4 -11.00 -43.26 11.29
N ARG A 5 -11.53 -42.05 11.43
CA ARG A 5 -11.92 -41.19 10.30
C ARG A 5 -10.69 -40.85 9.45
N SER A 6 -10.85 -40.81 8.14
CA SER A 6 -9.78 -40.45 7.21
C SER A 6 -9.53 -38.94 7.22
N HIS A 7 -8.35 -38.52 6.76
CA HIS A 7 -8.00 -37.09 6.65
C HIS A 7 -8.97 -36.33 5.73
N ASP A 8 -9.48 -36.98 4.68
CA ASP A 8 -10.45 -36.41 3.74
C ASP A 8 -11.80 -36.15 4.39
N ASP A 9 -12.21 -36.98 5.36
CA ASP A 9 -13.46 -36.76 6.12
C ASP A 9 -13.38 -35.50 7.00
N PHE A 10 -12.19 -35.15 7.49
CA PHE A 10 -11.95 -33.96 8.31
C PHE A 10 -11.97 -32.67 7.49
N ILE A 11 -11.45 -32.72 6.26
CA ILE A 11 -11.43 -31.58 5.32
C ILE A 11 -12.85 -31.24 4.85
N ARG A 12 -13.71 -32.25 4.70
CA ARG A 12 -15.09 -32.09 4.23
C ARG A 12 -16.00 -31.39 5.23
N ASP A 13 -15.83 -31.65 6.52
CA ASP A 13 -16.57 -30.99 7.61
C ASP A 13 -16.11 -29.53 7.86
N LEU A 14 -14.92 -29.16 7.39
CA LEU A 14 -14.35 -27.80 7.51
C LEU A 14 -14.67 -26.90 6.31
N SER A 15 -15.32 -27.42 5.27
CA SER A 15 -15.70 -26.64 4.10
C SER A 15 -16.98 -25.85 4.42
N PRO A 16 -16.93 -24.50 4.56
CA PRO A 16 -18.16 -23.72 4.66
C PRO A 16 -18.95 -23.89 3.34
N PRO A 17 -20.29 -23.74 3.37
CA PRO A 17 -21.11 -23.92 2.17
C PRO A 17 -20.56 -23.04 1.05
N ALA A 18 -20.49 -23.61 -0.16
CA ALA A 18 -20.02 -22.95 -1.36
C ALA A 18 -20.79 -21.64 -1.56
N SER A 19 -20.19 -20.53 -1.14
CA SER A 19 -20.60 -19.21 -1.58
C SER A 19 -20.25 -19.16 -3.05
N THR A 20 -21.26 -18.92 -3.87
CA THR A 20 -21.10 -18.80 -5.32
C THR A 20 -20.04 -17.75 -5.60
N ASP A 21 -19.14 -18.04 -6.54
CA ASP A 21 -18.01 -17.21 -6.94
C ASP A 21 -18.44 -15.75 -7.25
N ASP A 22 -19.70 -15.55 -7.64
CA ASP A 22 -20.33 -14.24 -7.86
C ASP A 22 -20.51 -13.37 -6.59
N ASP A 23 -20.61 -13.94 -5.39
CA ASP A 23 -20.69 -13.19 -4.13
C ASP A 23 -19.32 -12.68 -3.67
N LEU A 24 -18.23 -13.39 -4.02
CA LEU A 24 -16.86 -12.91 -3.80
C LEU A 24 -16.49 -11.85 -4.84
N ARG A 25 -16.88 -12.03 -6.11
CA ARG A 25 -16.64 -11.09 -7.21
C ARG A 25 -17.29 -9.72 -6.99
N LYS A 26 -18.42 -9.64 -6.29
CA LYS A 26 -19.07 -8.36 -5.96
C LYS A 26 -18.40 -7.58 -4.82
N ARG A 27 -17.61 -8.24 -3.96
CA ARG A 27 -16.92 -7.55 -2.84
C ARG A 27 -15.66 -6.82 -3.23
N ASN A 28 -15.04 -7.15 -4.36
CA ASN A 28 -13.77 -6.54 -4.78
C ASN A 28 -13.95 -5.28 -5.63
N LYS A 29 -15.19 -4.88 -5.90
CA LYS A 29 -15.52 -3.67 -6.65
C LYS A 29 -16.18 -2.64 -5.74
N VAL A 30 -15.55 -2.36 -4.60
CA VAL A 30 -15.91 -1.19 -3.81
C VAL A 30 -15.29 0.00 -4.51
N ALA A 31 -16.08 0.69 -5.33
CA ALA A 31 -15.79 2.09 -5.59
C ALA A 31 -15.74 2.76 -4.22
N HIS A 32 -14.57 3.27 -3.81
CA HIS A 32 -14.38 3.86 -2.50
C HIS A 32 -15.34 5.05 -2.36
N THR A 33 -16.40 4.87 -1.57
CA THR A 33 -17.49 5.85 -1.40
C THR A 33 -17.16 6.91 -0.37
N SER A 34 -15.94 6.92 0.17
CA SER A 34 -15.61 7.81 1.27
C SER A 34 -14.92 9.09 0.84
N ASN A 35 -15.31 10.17 1.50
CA ASN A 35 -14.73 11.50 1.38
C ASN A 35 -13.50 11.72 2.29
N ARG A 36 -13.04 10.74 3.08
CA ARG A 36 -11.89 10.90 3.99
C ARG A 36 -10.60 10.32 3.39
N LEU A 37 -9.51 11.05 3.59
CA LEU A 37 -8.17 10.63 3.12
C LEU A 37 -7.69 9.37 3.85
N CYS A 38 -6.99 8.52 3.10
CA CYS A 38 -6.19 7.44 3.62
C CYS A 38 -4.90 8.01 4.19
N HIS A 39 -4.66 7.75 5.47
CA HIS A 39 -3.42 8.11 6.14
C HIS A 39 -2.49 6.91 6.35
N ASP A 40 -2.87 5.73 5.87
CA ASP A 40 -2.05 4.53 5.96
C ASP A 40 -0.97 4.54 4.87
N TRP A 41 0.23 4.94 5.25
CA TRP A 41 1.43 4.82 4.43
C TRP A 41 2.21 3.57 4.84
N MET A 42 2.02 2.50 4.09
CA MET A 42 2.66 1.21 4.35
C MET A 42 4.06 1.19 3.75
N VAL A 43 5.03 0.59 4.45
CA VAL A 43 6.39 0.41 3.92
C VAL A 43 6.38 -0.75 2.92
N VAL A 44 6.79 -0.50 1.68
CA VAL A 44 6.75 -1.46 0.55
C VAL A 44 8.11 -1.61 -0.14
N SER A 45 8.31 -2.72 -0.84
CA SER A 45 9.58 -3.12 -1.50
C SER A 45 9.56 -2.99 -3.04
N GLY A 46 8.52 -2.36 -3.60
CA GLY A 46 8.26 -2.23 -5.03
C GLY A 46 9.27 -1.35 -5.79
N ASN A 47 8.84 -0.76 -6.91
CA ASN A 47 9.65 0.24 -7.64
C ASN A 47 8.88 1.55 -7.92
N CYS A 48 7.82 1.80 -7.16
CA CYS A 48 7.10 3.07 -7.15
C CYS A 48 6.62 3.42 -5.73
N HIS A 49 6.32 4.70 -5.53
CA HIS A 49 5.40 5.16 -4.50
C HIS A 49 4.00 5.19 -5.10
N TYR A 50 2.98 4.98 -4.28
CA TYR A 50 1.61 5.17 -4.73
C TYR A 50 0.74 5.73 -3.60
N ALA A 51 -0.29 6.49 -3.98
CA ALA A 51 -1.29 7.01 -3.07
C ALA A 51 -2.69 6.73 -3.63
N ARG A 52 -3.61 6.41 -2.72
CA ARG A 52 -5.01 6.14 -3.06
C ARG A 52 -5.75 7.40 -3.45
N ASP A 53 -5.60 8.45 -2.65
CA ASP A 53 -6.45 9.63 -2.74
C ASP A 53 -5.72 10.80 -3.41
N ARG A 54 -6.38 11.40 -4.42
CA ARG A 54 -5.89 12.62 -5.09
C ARG A 54 -5.58 13.76 -4.11
N GLY A 55 -6.29 13.83 -2.98
CA GLY A 55 -6.09 14.89 -1.97
C GLY A 55 -4.74 14.84 -1.26
N SER A 56 -3.99 13.74 -1.38
CA SER A 56 -2.63 13.61 -0.82
C SER A 56 -1.56 14.38 -1.62
N PHE A 57 -1.86 14.77 -2.86
CA PHE A 57 -0.88 15.32 -3.80
C PHE A 57 -0.77 16.84 -3.69
N MET A 58 0.46 17.34 -3.60
CA MET A 58 0.78 18.78 -3.69
C MET A 58 0.91 19.25 -5.13
N SER A 59 1.51 18.44 -5.99
CA SER A 59 1.56 18.62 -7.43
C SER A 59 0.87 17.43 -8.07
N TYR A 60 0.15 17.64 -9.17
CA TYR A 60 -0.61 16.56 -9.79
C TYR A 60 -0.72 16.74 -11.29
N ARG A 61 -0.30 15.71 -12.03
CA ARG A 61 -0.50 15.58 -13.47
C ARG A 61 -1.41 14.38 -13.73
N PRO A 62 -2.60 14.58 -14.33
CA PRO A 62 -3.42 13.46 -14.81
C PRO A 62 -2.66 12.63 -15.84
N VAL A 63 -2.92 11.32 -15.85
CA VAL A 63 -2.41 10.40 -16.87
C VAL A 63 -3.59 9.97 -17.75
N ALA A 64 -3.32 9.70 -19.04
CA ALA A 64 -4.35 9.23 -19.96
C ALA A 64 -5.00 7.94 -19.43
N GLN A 65 -6.33 7.83 -19.53
CA GLN A 65 -7.11 6.69 -19.03
C GLN A 65 -6.72 5.35 -19.68
N THR A 66 -6.05 5.39 -20.82
CA THR A 66 -5.53 4.22 -21.54
C THR A 66 -4.30 3.62 -20.88
N GLN A 67 -3.64 4.33 -19.96
CA GLN A 67 -2.47 3.81 -19.25
C GLN A 67 -2.90 2.92 -18.09
N ARG A 68 -2.62 1.62 -18.24
CA ARG A 68 -2.92 0.61 -17.23
C ARG A 68 -1.68 -0.24 -16.96
N ILE A 69 -1.51 -0.64 -15.71
CA ILE A 69 -0.47 -1.57 -15.28
C ILE A 69 -1.06 -2.97 -15.34
N LYS A 70 -0.39 -3.89 -16.05
CA LYS A 70 -0.87 -5.26 -16.24
C LYS A 70 -0.81 -6.08 -14.96
N ASN A 71 0.25 -5.87 -14.18
CA ASN A 71 0.47 -6.59 -12.94
C ASN A 71 -0.26 -5.92 -11.78
N ASN A 72 -1.57 -6.17 -11.69
CA ASN A 72 -2.40 -5.65 -10.62
C ASN A 72 -2.33 -6.54 -9.38
N ILE A 73 -1.64 -6.04 -8.35
CA ILE A 73 -1.49 -6.73 -7.07
C ILE A 73 -2.75 -6.70 -6.21
N PHE A 74 -3.67 -5.76 -6.48
CA PHE A 74 -4.91 -5.59 -5.71
C PHE A 74 -6.04 -6.45 -6.29
N ASN A 75 -6.04 -6.66 -7.61
CA ASN A 75 -6.95 -7.55 -8.31
C ASN A 75 -6.26 -8.19 -9.54
N PRO A 76 -5.73 -9.42 -9.43
CA PRO A 76 -4.99 -10.08 -10.51
C PRO A 76 -5.76 -10.32 -11.81
N HIS A 77 -7.09 -10.16 -11.80
CA HIS A 77 -7.95 -10.37 -12.96
C HIS A 77 -8.20 -9.12 -13.79
N GLU A 78 -7.77 -7.95 -13.32
CA GLU A 78 -8.02 -6.66 -13.98
C GLU A 78 -6.71 -5.87 -14.10
N GLU A 79 -6.53 -5.11 -15.18
CA GLU A 79 -5.40 -4.19 -15.25
C GLU A 79 -5.62 -3.01 -14.28
N LEU A 80 -4.58 -2.57 -13.60
CA LEU A 80 -4.61 -1.51 -12.61
C LEU A 80 -4.54 -0.14 -13.28
N HIS A 81 -5.47 0.76 -12.95
CA HIS A 81 -5.50 2.08 -13.52
C HIS A 81 -4.63 3.06 -12.72
N VAL A 82 -3.84 3.87 -13.42
CA VAL A 82 -3.09 4.98 -12.83
C VAL A 82 -3.74 6.28 -13.27
N ALA A 83 -4.45 6.93 -12.35
CA ALA A 83 -5.20 8.15 -12.65
C ALA A 83 -4.30 9.38 -12.84
N GLY A 84 -3.11 9.38 -12.23
CA GLY A 84 -2.14 10.47 -12.37
C GLY A 84 -0.82 10.20 -11.68
N VAL A 85 0.08 11.18 -11.78
CA VAL A 85 1.39 11.17 -11.11
C VAL A 85 1.62 12.53 -10.48
N GLY A 86 2.29 12.57 -9.33
CA GLY A 86 2.64 13.84 -8.71
C GLY A 86 3.53 13.72 -7.49
N THR A 87 3.63 14.82 -6.76
CA THR A 87 4.44 14.91 -5.55
C THR A 87 3.55 14.86 -4.31
N VAL A 88 3.93 14.06 -3.32
CA VAL A 88 3.27 13.98 -2.02
C VAL A 88 4.24 14.45 -0.94
N GLN A 89 3.76 15.25 0.00
CA GLN A 89 4.52 15.65 1.18
C GLN A 89 3.93 14.98 2.41
N LEU A 90 4.74 14.19 3.10
CA LEU A 90 4.38 13.51 4.33
C LEU A 90 5.08 14.17 5.50
N THR A 91 4.33 14.51 6.55
CA THR A 91 4.95 14.88 7.83
C THR A 91 4.91 13.65 8.73
N VAL A 92 6.08 13.11 9.06
CA VAL A 92 6.26 11.90 9.85
C VAL A 92 6.94 12.23 11.18
N CYS A 93 6.87 11.30 12.13
CA CYS A 93 7.73 11.35 13.31
C CYS A 93 9.12 10.84 12.92
N ARG A 94 10.16 11.61 13.26
CA ARG A 94 11.56 11.35 12.86
C ARG A 94 12.09 10.01 13.38
N SER A 95 11.82 9.70 14.65
CA SER A 95 12.25 8.45 15.29
C SER A 95 11.34 8.12 16.47
N ARG A 96 11.44 6.90 17.00
CA ARG A 96 10.67 6.51 18.18
C ARG A 96 11.15 7.21 19.47
N ALA A 97 12.45 7.50 19.58
CA ALA A 97 13.04 8.13 20.76
C ALA A 97 12.88 9.66 20.75
N ASP A 98 12.99 10.28 19.58
CA ASP A 98 12.72 11.69 19.31
C ASP A 98 11.64 11.77 18.21
N PRO A 99 10.35 11.87 18.59
CA PRO A 99 9.25 11.87 17.63
C PRO A 99 9.06 13.22 16.94
N ALA A 100 10.05 14.13 16.95
CA ALA A 100 9.96 15.42 16.28
C ALA A 100 9.46 15.31 14.81
N PRO A 101 8.71 16.30 14.32
CA PRO A 101 8.20 16.28 12.95
C PRO A 101 9.36 16.31 11.95
N GLN A 102 9.22 15.49 10.91
CA GLN A 102 10.12 15.44 9.76
C GLN A 102 9.29 15.38 8.49
N THR A 103 9.67 16.18 7.49
CA THR A 103 8.97 16.23 6.21
C THR A 103 9.67 15.35 5.18
N LEU A 104 8.95 14.37 4.64
CA LEU A 104 9.38 13.57 3.50
C LEU A 104 8.67 14.08 2.24
N VAL A 105 9.43 14.36 1.19
CA VAL A 105 8.89 14.71 -0.12
C VAL A 105 9.07 13.51 -1.03
N LEU A 106 7.95 12.95 -1.48
CA LEU A 106 7.91 11.81 -2.39
C LEU A 106 7.58 12.32 -3.79
N GLU A 107 8.51 12.12 -4.72
CA GLU A 107 8.35 12.48 -6.12
C GLU A 107 7.83 11.28 -6.93
N ASP A 108 7.26 11.56 -8.11
CA ASP A 108 6.73 10.56 -9.04
C ASP A 108 5.79 9.51 -8.40
N VAL A 109 4.97 9.95 -7.44
CA VAL A 109 3.99 9.10 -6.76
C VAL A 109 2.84 8.80 -7.72
N LEU A 110 2.49 7.52 -7.87
CA LEU A 110 1.36 7.10 -8.68
C LEU A 110 0.05 7.31 -7.92
N HIS A 111 -0.93 7.95 -8.55
CA HIS A 111 -2.29 8.00 -8.02
C HIS A 111 -3.06 6.77 -8.50
N ILE A 112 -3.39 5.89 -7.56
CA ILE A 112 -4.06 4.60 -7.82
C ILE A 112 -5.32 4.56 -6.96
N PRO A 113 -6.47 5.01 -7.48
CA PRO A 113 -7.72 5.07 -6.72
C PRO A 113 -8.18 3.72 -6.18
N GLU A 114 -7.85 2.63 -6.86
CA GLU A 114 -8.22 1.26 -6.47
C GLU A 114 -7.30 0.66 -5.37
N ALA A 115 -6.26 1.38 -4.94
CA ALA A 115 -5.36 0.91 -3.90
C ALA A 115 -6.04 0.93 -2.53
N LEU A 116 -5.81 -0.11 -1.72
CA LEU A 116 -6.37 -0.21 -0.37
C LEU A 116 -5.75 0.79 0.64
N CYS A 117 -4.54 1.26 0.35
CA CYS A 117 -3.76 2.17 1.19
C CYS A 117 -2.73 2.92 0.34
N ASN A 118 -1.88 3.74 0.97
CA ASN A 118 -0.72 4.35 0.31
C ASN A 118 0.54 3.48 0.51
N GLY A 119 1.47 3.57 -0.43
CA GLY A 119 2.74 2.84 -0.43
C GLY A 119 3.95 3.77 -0.38
N PHE A 120 4.77 3.60 0.64
CA PHE A 120 6.07 4.27 0.81
C PHE A 120 7.21 3.28 0.58
N ASN A 121 8.12 3.60 -0.35
CA ASN A 121 9.31 2.81 -0.62
C ASN A 121 10.56 3.51 -0.11
N PRO A 122 11.20 3.02 0.98
CA PRO A 122 12.38 3.66 1.55
C PRO A 122 13.57 3.77 0.61
N LEU A 123 13.72 2.79 -0.30
CA LEU A 123 14.86 2.72 -1.22
C LEU A 123 14.74 3.76 -2.32
N LEU A 124 13.52 4.02 -2.82
CA LEU A 124 13.28 5.09 -3.81
C LEU A 124 13.47 6.47 -3.22
N TYR A 125 13.11 6.64 -1.94
CA TYR A 125 13.34 7.88 -1.21
C TYR A 125 14.85 8.13 -0.93
N GLY A 126 15.69 7.10 -1.05
CA GLY A 126 17.13 7.20 -0.76
C GLY A 126 17.48 7.11 0.72
N SER A 127 16.57 6.57 1.54
CA SER A 127 16.85 6.28 2.95
C SER A 127 17.40 4.87 3.15
N SER A 128 18.20 4.69 4.20
CA SER A 128 18.48 3.35 4.72
C SER A 128 17.20 2.72 5.30
N MET A 129 17.26 1.42 5.56
CA MET A 129 16.17 0.71 6.23
C MET A 129 16.73 -0.34 7.18
N SER A 130 16.38 -0.23 8.44
CA SER A 130 16.66 -1.21 9.50
C SER A 130 15.34 -1.83 9.95
N CYS A 131 15.23 -3.15 9.82
CA CYS A 131 14.00 -3.90 10.08
C CYS A 131 14.11 -4.67 11.41
N ASN A 132 13.69 -4.07 12.52
CA ASN A 132 13.57 -4.77 13.80
C ASN A 132 12.15 -5.34 13.94
N ALA A 133 11.97 -6.34 14.82
CA ALA A 133 10.68 -7.00 15.01
C ALA A 133 9.53 -6.02 15.35
N ASP A 134 9.83 -5.01 16.18
CA ASP A 134 8.82 -4.10 16.71
C ASP A 134 8.77 -2.74 16.00
N CYS A 135 9.75 -2.45 15.13
CA CYS A 135 9.91 -1.14 14.53
C CYS A 135 10.84 -1.22 13.32
N TRP A 136 10.44 -0.62 12.20
CA TRP A 136 11.39 -0.36 11.11
C TRP A 136 11.66 1.13 11.04
N GLU A 137 12.91 1.47 10.80
CA GLU A 137 13.39 2.85 10.76
C GLU A 137 14.31 3.07 9.58
N GLY A 138 14.39 4.31 9.13
CA GLY A 138 15.30 4.71 8.07
C GLY A 138 15.96 6.04 8.36
N GLY A 139 17.19 6.16 7.88
CA GLY A 139 18.00 7.36 8.00
C GLY A 139 18.48 7.88 6.66
N ASP A 140 19.01 9.10 6.66
CA ASP A 140 19.68 9.68 5.51
C ASP A 140 21.08 9.08 5.29
N ALA A 141 21.78 9.57 4.27
CA ALA A 141 23.15 9.15 3.95
C ALA A 141 24.16 9.42 5.08
N GLN A 142 23.84 10.30 6.03
CA GLN A 142 24.66 10.58 7.22
C GLN A 142 24.22 9.75 8.43
N GLY A 143 23.23 8.87 8.29
CA GLY A 143 22.68 8.05 9.37
C GLY A 143 21.74 8.80 10.32
N ARG A 144 21.31 10.02 9.97
CA ARG A 144 20.33 10.76 10.79
C ARG A 144 18.94 10.14 10.58
N PRO A 145 18.17 9.84 11.65
CA PRO A 145 16.83 9.28 11.51
C PRO A 145 15.91 10.20 10.71
N LEU A 146 15.10 9.62 9.82
CA LEU A 146 14.14 10.34 8.99
C LEU A 146 12.71 9.90 9.26
N TRP A 147 12.51 8.60 9.46
CA TRP A 147 11.19 8.01 9.63
C TRP A 147 11.30 6.74 10.45
N PHE A 148 10.19 6.37 11.09
CA PHE A 148 9.99 5.03 11.60
C PHE A 148 8.56 4.56 11.35
N SER A 149 8.36 3.27 11.52
CA SER A 149 7.12 2.58 11.27
C SER A 149 6.88 1.51 12.33
N LEU A 150 5.61 1.21 12.57
CA LEU A 150 5.18 0.24 13.56
C LEU A 150 4.36 -0.87 12.89
N PRO A 151 4.38 -2.11 13.44
CA PRO A 151 3.56 -3.20 12.94
C PRO A 151 2.09 -2.81 12.79
N PHE A 152 1.52 -3.12 11.61
CA PHE A 152 0.13 -2.83 11.28
C PHE A 152 -0.33 -3.74 10.14
N ALA A 153 -1.46 -4.43 10.31
CA ALA A 153 -2.10 -5.27 9.29
C ALA A 153 -1.14 -6.24 8.55
N GLY A 154 -0.31 -6.97 9.31
CA GLY A 154 0.64 -7.94 8.75
C GLY A 154 1.87 -7.33 8.06
N HIS A 155 2.01 -6.01 8.10
CA HIS A 155 3.11 -5.20 7.55
C HIS A 155 3.58 -4.17 8.59
N THR A 156 4.22 -3.10 8.14
CA THR A 156 4.54 -1.94 8.98
C THR A 156 4.03 -0.64 8.33
N ARG A 157 3.51 0.27 9.16
CA ARG A 157 2.93 1.56 8.74
C ARG A 157 3.77 2.70 9.28
N LEU A 158 4.09 3.68 8.44
CA LEU A 158 4.78 4.90 8.86
C LEU A 158 4.02 5.60 9.99
N VAL A 159 4.75 6.14 10.95
CA VAL A 159 4.16 6.96 12.00
C VAL A 159 4.10 8.41 11.52
N LEU A 160 2.91 8.83 11.11
CA LEU A 160 2.65 10.21 10.70
C LEU A 160 2.61 11.14 11.92
N TRP A 161 3.18 12.34 11.78
CA TRP A 161 3.16 13.37 12.82
C TRP A 161 1.74 13.84 13.10
N GLY A 162 1.40 14.01 14.38
CA GLY A 162 0.06 14.42 14.81
C GLY A 162 -0.99 13.30 14.76
N ASN A 163 -0.62 12.07 14.37
CA ASN A 163 -1.51 10.91 14.30
C ASN A 163 -2.84 11.20 13.57
N PRO A 164 -2.81 11.67 12.31
CA PRO A 164 -4.01 12.03 11.57
C PRO A 164 -4.94 10.82 11.45
N GLN A 165 -6.21 11.03 11.80
CA GLN A 165 -7.24 10.00 11.71
C GLN A 165 -7.90 10.06 10.35
N GLY A 166 -7.70 9.00 9.57
CA GLY A 166 -8.27 8.83 8.24
C GLY A 166 -9.01 7.52 8.14
N GLU A 167 -9.16 7.05 6.91
CA GLU A 167 -9.73 5.73 6.66
C GLU A 167 -8.66 4.69 6.39
N SER A 168 -8.92 3.52 6.97
CA SER A 168 -8.14 2.31 6.80
C SER A 168 -9.07 1.21 6.32
N GLU A 169 -8.76 0.64 5.18
CA GLU A 169 -9.40 -0.58 4.68
C GLU A 169 -8.57 -1.82 4.99
N LEU A 170 -7.40 -1.61 5.60
CA LEU A 170 -6.53 -2.68 6.07
C LEU A 170 -7.10 -3.24 7.38
N ILE A 171 -7.36 -4.53 7.38
CA ILE A 171 -7.90 -5.26 8.52
C ILE A 171 -6.72 -5.87 9.27
N GLU A 172 -6.63 -5.59 10.57
CA GLU A 172 -5.59 -6.14 11.43
C GLU A 172 -5.63 -7.68 11.43
N GLY A 173 -4.45 -8.31 11.33
CA GLY A 173 -4.31 -9.76 11.24
C GLY A 173 -4.54 -10.38 9.86
N ARG A 174 -4.92 -9.58 8.83
CA ARG A 174 -4.90 -10.05 7.44
C ARG A 174 -3.54 -9.79 6.78
N TYR A 175 -3.18 -10.67 5.86
CA TYR A 175 -2.00 -10.52 5.01
C TYR A 175 -2.41 -9.91 3.67
N TYR A 176 -1.71 -8.85 3.27
CA TYR A 176 -1.93 -8.13 2.02
C TYR A 176 -0.68 -8.18 1.14
N THR A 177 -0.83 -8.18 -0.18
CA THR A 177 0.27 -7.95 -1.11
C THR A 177 0.24 -6.47 -1.52
N LEU A 178 1.20 -5.69 -1.02
CA LEU A 178 1.22 -4.22 -1.19
C LEU A 178 2.40 -3.71 -2.06
N SER A 179 3.41 -4.54 -2.31
CA SER A 179 4.56 -4.14 -3.14
C SER A 179 4.20 -4.19 -4.62
N LEU A 180 4.08 -3.02 -5.24
CA LEU A 180 3.80 -2.86 -6.67
C LEU A 180 5.08 -2.74 -7.49
N TYR A 181 5.16 -3.52 -8.56
CA TYR A 181 6.24 -3.46 -9.54
C TYR A 181 5.68 -3.10 -10.91
N ILE A 182 6.13 -1.98 -11.45
CA ILE A 182 5.82 -1.54 -12.82
C ILE A 182 7.01 -1.80 -13.73
N THR A 183 6.75 -2.23 -14.96
CA THR A 183 7.79 -2.41 -15.97
C THR A 183 8.36 -1.06 -16.42
N PRO A 184 9.59 -1.03 -16.97
CA PRO A 184 10.14 0.18 -17.57
C PRO A 184 9.26 0.75 -18.70
N GLU A 185 8.56 -0.10 -19.44
CA GLU A 185 7.61 0.27 -20.49
C GLU A 185 6.40 0.99 -19.92
N GLU A 186 5.76 0.43 -18.89
CA GLU A 186 4.64 1.05 -18.19
C GLU A 186 5.06 2.37 -17.55
N LYS A 187 6.22 2.40 -16.88
CA LYS A 187 6.76 3.64 -16.29
C LYS A 187 6.94 4.73 -17.34
N ARG A 188 7.54 4.40 -18.50
CA ARG A 188 7.69 5.35 -19.61
C ARG A 188 6.35 5.83 -20.13
N ALA A 189 5.40 4.93 -20.33
CA ALA A 189 4.08 5.27 -20.86
C ALA A 189 3.29 6.17 -19.89
N ILE A 190 3.39 5.93 -18.58
CA ILE A 190 2.80 6.77 -17.53
C ILE A 190 3.47 8.16 -17.50
N VAL A 191 4.80 8.23 -17.59
CA VAL A 191 5.56 9.49 -17.48
C VAL A 191 5.48 10.33 -18.78
N GLN A 192 5.50 9.70 -19.95
CA GLN A 192 5.61 10.34 -21.26
C GLN A 192 4.27 10.44 -22.01
N GLY A 193 3.22 9.77 -21.55
CA GLY A 193 1.90 9.77 -22.18
C GLY A 193 1.23 11.15 -22.10
N VAL A 194 1.48 11.97 -23.12
CA VAL A 194 0.71 13.15 -23.54
C VAL A 194 -0.03 12.78 -24.81
#